data_AF-A0A956WPH9-F1
#
_entry.id   AF-A0A956WPH9-F1
#
_cell.length_a   1.000
_cell.length_b   1.000
_cell.length_c   1.000
_cell.angle_alpha   90.00
_cell.angle_beta   90.00
_cell.angle_gamma   90.00
#
_symmetry.space_group_name_H-M   'P 1'
#
loop_
_entity.id
_entity.type
_entity.pdbx_description
1 polymer ?
#
loop_
_entity_poly.entity_id
_entity_poly.type
_entity_poly.pdbx_seq_one_letter_code
_entity_poly.pdbx_strand_id
1 'polypeptide(L)'
;MRETGFGALLQHHRLAARLTQEALAERTGLSARGISDLERGVREFPRRETLQLLLQALDLTPAERATMIATARRPPLATRTPARASQPSGLPLPLTSLIGREAEVAAVAQLLPEPSLRLLTLTGPGGTGKTRLALAAAERAAPRFPDGVAFVPL
;
A
#
# COMPACT_ATOMS: atom_id res chain seq x y z
N MET A 1 3.69 -20.52 -11.90
CA MET A 1 5.10 -20.10 -11.80
C MET A 1 5.16 -18.59 -12.04
N ARG A 2 5.44 -17.78 -11.02
CA ARG A 2 5.71 -16.34 -11.17
C ARG A 2 7.23 -16.17 -11.18
N GLU A 3 7.85 -16.26 -12.36
CA GLU A 3 9.28 -16.03 -12.55
C GLU A 3 9.65 -14.52 -12.56
N THR A 4 8.69 -13.64 -12.24
CA THR A 4 8.81 -12.18 -12.41
C THR A 4 8.80 -11.39 -11.09
N GLY A 5 9.19 -12.01 -9.97
CA GLY A 5 9.20 -11.40 -8.64
C GLY A 5 10.58 -10.95 -8.15
N PHE A 6 10.60 -10.04 -7.16
CA PHE A 6 11.84 -9.56 -6.51
C PHE A 6 12.77 -10.71 -6.07
N GLY A 7 12.22 -11.78 -5.48
CA GLY A 7 12.99 -12.93 -5.01
C GLY A 7 13.72 -13.69 -6.13
N ALA A 8 13.10 -13.81 -7.31
CA ALA A 8 13.72 -14.47 -8.47
C ALA A 8 14.87 -13.63 -9.04
N LEU A 9 14.70 -12.30 -9.11
CA LEU A 9 15.76 -11.37 -9.51
C LEU A 9 16.93 -11.40 -8.52
N LEU A 10 16.64 -11.41 -7.22
CA LEU A 10 17.65 -11.52 -6.18
C LEU A 10 18.46 -12.81 -6.34
N GLN A 11 17.79 -13.95 -6.50
CA GLN A 11 18.44 -15.24 -6.72
C GLN A 11 19.31 -15.23 -7.99
N HIS A 12 18.78 -14.69 -9.10
CA HIS A 12 19.49 -14.61 -10.37
C HIS A 12 20.80 -13.81 -10.23
N HIS A 13 20.73 -12.59 -9.68
CA HIS A 13 21.92 -11.75 -9.50
C HIS A 13 22.91 -12.33 -8.49
N ARG A 14 22.43 -12.97 -7.42
CA ARG A 14 23.31 -13.67 -6.47
C ARG A 14 24.11 -14.79 -7.15
N LEU A 15 23.43 -15.62 -7.97
CA LEU A 15 24.08 -16.72 -8.69
C LEU A 15 25.03 -16.19 -9.78
N ALA A 16 24.68 -15.12 -10.48
CA ALA A 16 25.55 -14.47 -11.45
C ALA A 16 26.83 -13.93 -10.80
N ALA A 17 26.72 -13.39 -9.58
CA ALA A 17 27.85 -12.97 -8.75
C ALA A 17 28.60 -14.14 -8.07
N ARG A 18 28.18 -15.40 -8.31
CA ARG A 18 28.75 -16.63 -7.71
C ARG A 18 28.74 -16.64 -6.18
N LEU A 19 27.75 -15.99 -5.57
CA LEU A 19 27.59 -15.95 -4.12
C LEU A 19 26.65 -17.06 -3.65
N THR A 20 26.96 -17.71 -2.52
CA THR A 20 25.98 -18.52 -1.79
C THR A 20 25.01 -17.62 -1.01
N GLN A 21 23.93 -18.17 -0.46
CA GLN A 21 23.02 -17.40 0.41
C GLN A 21 23.77 -16.90 1.66
N GLU A 22 24.70 -17.70 2.18
CA GLU A 22 25.57 -17.40 3.31
C GLU A 22 26.57 -16.28 2.98
N ALA A 23 27.22 -16.36 1.81
CA ALA A 23 28.18 -15.33 1.39
C ALA A 23 27.50 -13.97 1.16
N LEU A 24 26.28 -13.96 0.61
CA LEU A 24 25.50 -12.73 0.47
C LEU A 24 25.02 -12.19 1.81
N ALA A 25 24.60 -13.08 2.72
CA ALA A 25 24.22 -12.73 4.08
C ALA A 25 25.36 -12.03 4.83
N GLU A 26 26.57 -12.58 4.76
CA GLU A 26 27.78 -11.99 5.34
C GLU A 26 28.09 -10.60 4.75
N ARG A 27 28.06 -10.44 3.42
CA ARG A 27 28.29 -9.14 2.75
C ARG A 27 27.26 -8.06 3.09
N THR A 28 26.05 -8.46 3.48
CA THR A 28 24.92 -7.54 3.72
C THR A 28 24.62 -7.35 5.20
N GLY A 29 25.24 -8.13 6.10
CA GLY A 29 24.89 -8.17 7.52
C GLY A 29 23.50 -8.77 7.80
N LEU A 30 22.90 -9.46 6.83
CA LEU A 30 21.61 -10.14 6.97
C LEU A 30 21.83 -11.61 7.37
N SER A 31 20.79 -12.29 7.85
CA SER A 31 20.85 -13.73 8.08
C SER A 31 20.67 -14.52 6.77
N ALA A 32 21.35 -15.67 6.63
CA ALA A 32 21.17 -16.58 5.49
C ALA A 32 19.69 -17.02 5.32
N ARG A 33 19.00 -17.28 6.43
CA ARG A 33 17.55 -17.56 6.44
C ARG A 33 16.74 -16.39 5.86
N GLY A 34 17.07 -15.15 6.23
CA GLY A 34 16.45 -13.95 5.69
C GLY A 34 16.66 -13.78 4.18
N ILE A 35 17.85 -14.10 3.66
CA ILE A 35 18.10 -14.15 2.20
C ILE A 35 17.24 -15.24 1.55
N SER A 36 17.17 -16.43 2.15
CA SER A 36 16.34 -17.54 1.69
C SER A 36 14.84 -17.19 1.62
N ASP A 37 14.32 -16.51 2.64
CA ASP A 37 12.92 -16.08 2.71
C ASP A 37 12.58 -15.02 1.63
N LEU A 38 13.53 -14.13 1.33
CA LEU A 38 13.39 -13.15 0.25
C LEU A 38 13.39 -13.82 -1.12
N GLU A 39 14.31 -14.75 -1.38
CA GLU A 39 14.39 -15.50 -2.65
C GLU A 39 13.14 -16.34 -2.90
N ARG A 40 12.57 -16.95 -1.85
CA ARG A 40 11.33 -17.73 -1.94
C ARG A 40 10.07 -16.88 -2.01
N GLY A 41 10.18 -15.56 -1.87
CA GLY A 41 9.03 -14.65 -1.88
C GLY A 41 8.14 -14.74 -0.63
N VAL A 42 8.61 -15.34 0.46
CA VAL A 42 7.94 -15.27 1.78
C VAL A 42 7.77 -13.81 2.21
N ARG A 43 8.74 -12.97 1.79
CA ARG A 43 8.68 -11.51 1.87
C ARG A 43 8.85 -10.91 0.48
N GLU A 44 7.73 -10.67 -0.18
CA GLU A 44 7.68 -10.14 -1.56
C GLU A 44 8.27 -8.73 -1.69
N PHE A 45 8.19 -7.92 -0.63
CA PHE A 45 8.71 -6.55 -0.60
C PHE A 45 9.66 -6.35 0.58
N PRO A 46 10.99 -6.25 0.35
CA PRO A 46 11.95 -5.99 1.42
C PRO A 46 11.79 -4.58 1.99
N ARG A 47 12.27 -4.38 3.22
CA ARG A 47 12.39 -3.03 3.79
C ARG A 47 13.38 -2.20 2.96
N ARG A 48 13.21 -0.88 2.94
CA ARG A 48 14.06 0.06 2.18
C ARG A 48 15.56 -0.13 2.51
N GLU A 49 15.87 -0.25 3.80
CA GLU A 49 17.24 -0.48 4.28
C GLU A 49 17.80 -1.83 3.79
N THR A 50 17.03 -2.91 3.91
CA THR A 50 17.39 -4.23 3.38
C THR A 50 17.66 -4.18 1.88
N LEU A 51 16.83 -3.48 1.11
CA LEU A 51 17.03 -3.30 -0.33
C LEU A 51 18.34 -2.56 -0.63
N GLN A 52 18.66 -1.50 0.13
CA GLN A 52 19.91 -0.75 -0.05
C GLN A 52 21.14 -1.62 0.21
N LEU A 53 21.13 -2.44 1.27
CA LEU A 53 22.22 -3.37 1.58
C LEU A 53 22.42 -4.39 0.47
N LEU A 54 21.33 -4.99 -0.04
CA LEU A 54 21.38 -5.94 -1.16
C LEU A 54 21.94 -5.29 -2.43
N LEU A 55 21.47 -4.08 -2.77
CA LEU A 55 21.95 -3.33 -3.92
C LEU A 55 23.46 -3.06 -3.79
N GLN A 56 23.94 -2.65 -2.62
CA GLN A 56 25.37 -2.39 -2.39
C GLN A 56 26.23 -3.66 -2.54
N ALA A 57 25.73 -4.81 -2.05
CA ALA A 57 26.49 -6.05 -2.05
C ALA A 57 26.53 -6.79 -3.40
N LEU A 58 25.60 -6.53 -4.32
CA LEU A 58 25.44 -7.34 -5.54
C LEU A 58 26.17 -6.81 -6.79
N ASP A 59 27.07 -5.83 -6.65
CA ASP A 59 27.91 -5.29 -7.75
C ASP A 59 27.14 -4.99 -9.06
N LEU A 60 25.87 -4.59 -8.90
CA LEU A 60 24.92 -4.41 -9.99
C LEU A 60 25.23 -3.16 -10.81
N THR A 61 25.04 -3.27 -12.13
CA THR A 61 25.03 -2.13 -13.05
C THR A 61 23.84 -1.19 -12.74
N PRO A 62 23.88 0.07 -13.19
CA PRO A 62 22.77 1.00 -12.98
C PRO A 62 21.41 0.49 -13.51
N ALA A 63 21.42 -0.23 -14.63
CA ALA A 63 20.22 -0.80 -15.24
C ALA A 63 19.64 -1.93 -14.37
N GLU A 64 20.48 -2.85 -13.89
CA GLU A 64 20.05 -3.95 -13.01
C GLU A 64 19.55 -3.44 -11.65
N ARG A 65 20.23 -2.43 -11.09
CA ARG A 65 19.76 -1.74 -9.87
C ARG A 65 18.37 -1.15 -10.08
N ALA A 66 18.11 -0.49 -11.20
CA ALA A 66 16.81 0.09 -11.50
C ALA A 66 15.71 -0.99 -11.58
N THR A 67 15.98 -2.11 -12.25
CA THR A 67 15.05 -3.25 -12.36
C THR A 67 14.77 -3.88 -11.00
N MET A 68 15.79 -4.08 -10.16
CA MET A 68 15.61 -4.63 -8.83
C MET A 68 14.84 -3.67 -7.91
N ILE A 69 15.08 -2.35 -8.01
CA ILE A 69 14.30 -1.35 -7.27
C ILE A 69 12.83 -1.33 -7.73
N ALA A 70 12.58 -1.39 -9.03
CA ALA A 70 11.22 -1.37 -9.59
C ALA A 70 10.38 -2.57 -9.10
N THR A 71 11.00 -3.74 -8.96
CA THR A 71 10.34 -4.97 -8.49
C THR A 71 10.25 -5.09 -6.97
N ALA A 72 11.20 -4.52 -6.21
CA ALA A 72 11.11 -4.47 -4.74
C ALA A 72 10.15 -3.40 -4.22
N ARG A 73 9.77 -2.43 -5.06
CA ARG A 73 8.74 -1.45 -4.69
C ARG A 73 7.40 -2.16 -4.68
N ARG A 74 6.66 -1.96 -3.58
CA ARG A 74 5.21 -2.17 -3.63
C ARG A 74 4.68 -1.39 -4.83
N PRO A 75 3.94 -2.02 -5.75
CA PRO A 75 3.28 -1.26 -6.79
C PRO A 75 2.49 -0.16 -6.09
N PRO A 76 2.58 1.12 -6.53
CA PRO A 76 1.63 2.11 -6.08
C PRO A 76 0.26 1.47 -6.29
N LEU A 77 -0.60 1.44 -5.25
CA LEU A 77 -1.99 1.01 -5.43
C LEU A 77 -2.46 1.73 -6.67
N ALA A 78 -2.72 0.97 -7.74
CA ALA A 78 -2.86 1.53 -9.06
C ALA A 78 -3.80 2.72 -8.93
N THR A 79 -3.30 3.93 -9.21
CA THR A 79 -4.16 5.05 -9.51
C THR A 79 -4.92 4.57 -10.73
N ARG A 80 -6.10 4.02 -10.50
CA ARG A 80 -6.99 3.55 -11.54
C ARG A 80 -7.19 4.76 -12.43
N THR A 81 -6.58 4.71 -13.60
CA THR A 81 -6.91 5.60 -14.70
C THR A 81 -8.44 5.67 -14.75
N PRO A 82 -9.06 6.86 -14.72
CA PRO A 82 -10.51 6.95 -14.64
C PRO A 82 -11.06 6.51 -16.00
N ALA A 83 -11.27 5.20 -16.15
CA ALA A 83 -12.28 4.71 -17.06
C ALA A 83 -13.61 5.23 -16.48
N ARG A 84 -14.13 6.26 -17.14
CA ARG A 84 -15.50 6.76 -16.94
C ARG A 84 -16.47 5.58 -17.13
N ALA A 85 -16.82 4.93 -16.03
CA ALA A 85 -18.00 4.11 -15.82
C ALA A 85 -18.04 3.75 -14.33
N SER A 86 -18.89 4.46 -13.57
CA SER A 86 -19.54 3.97 -12.34
C SER A 86 -18.74 2.92 -11.54
N GLN A 87 -17.63 3.35 -10.95
CA GLN A 87 -16.87 2.48 -10.05
C GLN A 87 -17.53 2.54 -8.67
N PRO A 88 -17.83 1.38 -8.04
CA PRO A 88 -18.32 1.35 -6.68
C PRO A 88 -17.32 2.09 -5.78
N SER A 89 -17.85 2.94 -4.90
CA SER A 89 -17.05 3.67 -3.92
C SER A 89 -16.17 2.67 -3.17
N GLY A 90 -14.90 2.98 -2.91
CA GLY A 90 -13.98 2.12 -2.13
C GLY A 90 -14.37 2.03 -0.65
N LEU A 91 -15.64 2.24 -0.34
CA LEU A 91 -16.23 2.30 0.98
C LEU A 91 -16.87 0.94 1.30
N PRO A 92 -16.66 0.40 2.51
CA PRO A 92 -17.37 -0.78 2.98
C PRO A 92 -18.88 -0.64 2.84
N LEU A 93 -19.52 -1.66 2.28
CA LEU A 93 -20.97 -1.76 2.29
C LEU A 93 -21.45 -1.89 3.73
N PRO A 94 -22.30 -0.96 4.20
CA PRO A 94 -22.78 -1.03 5.56
C PRO A 94 -23.81 -2.15 5.74
N LEU A 95 -23.69 -2.92 6.81
CA LEU A 95 -24.61 -4.04 7.12
C LEU A 95 -25.95 -3.60 7.72
N THR A 96 -26.08 -2.34 8.15
CA THR A 96 -27.27 -1.79 8.81
C THR A 96 -27.57 -0.38 8.33
N SER A 97 -28.82 0.06 8.39
CA SER A 97 -29.21 1.45 8.08
C SER A 97 -28.70 2.43 9.14
N LEU A 98 -28.32 3.64 8.72
CA LEU A 98 -28.03 4.75 9.61
C LEU A 98 -29.34 5.54 9.82
N ILE A 99 -29.86 5.58 11.05
CA ILE A 99 -31.18 6.17 11.35
C ILE A 99 -31.00 7.48 12.09
N GLY A 100 -31.68 8.55 11.64
CA GLY A 100 -31.80 9.80 12.38
C GLY A 100 -30.51 10.61 12.47
N ARG A 101 -29.62 10.46 11.48
CA ARG A 101 -28.31 11.12 11.42
C ARG A 101 -28.09 11.88 10.12
N GLU A 102 -29.17 12.18 9.41
CA GLU A 102 -29.14 12.82 8.09
C GLU A 102 -28.54 14.24 8.18
N ALA A 103 -28.81 14.95 9.28
CA ALA A 103 -28.27 16.28 9.54
C ALA A 103 -26.75 16.24 9.74
N GLU A 104 -26.25 15.30 10.55
CA GLU A 104 -24.81 15.13 10.78
C GLU A 104 -24.08 14.67 9.51
N VAL A 105 -24.69 13.75 8.74
CA VAL A 105 -24.16 13.34 7.43
C VAL A 105 -24.03 14.56 6.51
N ALA A 106 -25.05 15.42 6.45
CA ALA A 106 -25.02 16.62 5.63
C ALA A 106 -23.95 17.62 6.11
N ALA A 107 -23.84 17.85 7.42
CA ALA A 107 -22.84 18.76 7.99
C ALA A 107 -21.42 18.29 7.69
N VAL A 108 -21.12 17.00 7.92
CA VAL A 108 -19.78 16.44 7.61
C VAL A 108 -19.51 16.50 6.11
N ALA A 109 -20.47 16.13 5.26
CA ALA A 109 -20.28 16.16 3.81
C ALA A 109 -20.10 17.57 3.22
N GLN A 110 -20.58 18.61 3.92
CA GLN A 110 -20.35 20.02 3.55
C GLN A 110 -18.97 20.52 4.00
N LEU A 111 -18.45 20.02 5.12
CA LEU A 111 -17.14 20.41 5.65
C LEU A 111 -15.98 19.76 4.87
N LEU A 112 -16.13 18.53 4.39
CA LEU A 112 -15.07 17.77 3.72
C LEU A 112 -14.42 18.47 2.51
N PRO A 113 -15.15 19.20 1.63
CA PRO A 113 -14.56 19.86 0.47
C PRO A 113 -13.83 21.18 0.78
N GLU A 114 -13.89 21.68 2.03
CA GLU A 114 -13.26 22.95 2.39
C GLU A 114 -11.73 22.85 2.23
N PRO A 115 -11.08 23.70 1.42
CA PRO A 115 -9.64 23.57 1.12
C PRO A 115 -8.72 23.68 2.34
N SER A 116 -9.19 24.36 3.40
CA SER A 116 -8.48 24.51 4.67
C SER A 116 -8.62 23.28 5.58
N LEU A 117 -9.62 22.43 5.34
CA LEU A 117 -9.95 21.28 6.18
C LEU A 117 -9.27 20.02 5.63
N ARG A 118 -8.13 19.67 6.25
CA ARG A 118 -7.36 18.46 5.89
C ARG A 118 -7.76 17.22 6.68
N LEU A 119 -8.33 17.40 7.87
CA LEU A 119 -8.69 16.32 8.79
C LEU A 119 -9.94 16.70 9.60
N LEU A 120 -10.91 15.80 9.63
CA LEU A 120 -12.09 15.90 10.48
C LEU A 120 -12.14 14.67 11.39
N THR A 121 -12.24 14.89 12.70
CA THR A 121 -12.31 13.81 13.69
C THR A 121 -13.72 13.72 14.25
N LEU A 122 -14.34 12.55 14.10
CA LEU A 122 -15.60 12.22 14.77
C LEU A 122 -15.30 11.62 16.14
N THR A 123 -15.71 12.31 17.19
CA THR A 123 -15.55 11.86 18.58
C THR A 123 -16.88 11.42 19.17
N GLY A 124 -16.83 10.66 20.27
CA GLY A 124 -18.01 10.19 21.00
C GLY A 124 -17.85 8.77 21.53
N PRO A 125 -18.79 8.30 22.38
CA PRO A 125 -18.74 6.99 23.01
C PRO A 125 -18.58 5.82 22.03
N GLY A 126 -18.06 4.69 22.53
CA GLY A 126 -18.05 3.42 21.80
C GLY A 126 -19.47 3.03 21.36
N GLY A 127 -19.62 2.47 20.16
CA GLY A 127 -20.93 2.02 19.67
C GLY A 127 -21.89 3.10 19.13
N THR A 128 -21.60 4.39 19.26
CA THR A 128 -22.45 5.49 18.74
C THR A 128 -22.57 5.55 17.20
N GLY A 129 -21.87 4.70 16.45
CA GLY A 129 -21.98 4.67 14.98
C GLY A 129 -21.11 5.69 14.25
N LYS A 130 -20.03 6.18 14.87
CA LYS A 130 -19.08 7.14 14.26
C LYS A 130 -18.55 6.67 12.89
N THR A 131 -18.16 5.39 12.79
CA THR A 131 -17.73 4.79 11.52
C THR A 131 -18.86 4.78 10.50
N ARG A 132 -20.09 4.49 10.92
CA ARG A 132 -21.27 4.49 10.05
C ARG A 132 -21.56 5.89 9.50
N LEU A 133 -21.48 6.91 10.37
CA LEU A 133 -21.60 8.32 10.01
C LEU A 133 -20.49 8.74 9.04
N ALA A 134 -19.23 8.36 9.30
CA ALA A 134 -18.10 8.65 8.42
C ALA A 134 -18.30 8.07 7.02
N LEU A 135 -18.72 6.80 6.93
CA LEU A 135 -18.96 6.14 5.64
C LEU A 135 -20.10 6.81 4.86
N ALA A 136 -21.21 7.13 5.53
CA ALA A 136 -22.35 7.81 4.90
C ALA A 136 -21.98 9.23 4.42
N ALA A 137 -21.21 9.98 5.21
CA ALA A 137 -20.72 11.30 4.81
C ALA A 137 -19.73 11.22 3.64
N ALA A 138 -18.81 10.24 3.65
CA ALA A 138 -17.87 10.01 2.55
C ALA A 138 -18.59 9.65 1.25
N GLU A 139 -19.61 8.79 1.31
CA GLU A 139 -20.44 8.44 0.15
C GLU A 139 -21.16 9.68 -0.42
N ARG A 140 -21.75 10.50 0.46
CA ARG A 140 -22.43 11.75 0.06
C ARG A 140 -21.47 12.81 -0.49
N ALA A 141 -20.22 12.83 -0.03
CA ALA A 141 -19.21 13.77 -0.48
C ALA A 141 -18.46 13.29 -1.74
N ALA A 142 -18.50 11.99 -2.06
CA ALA A 142 -17.74 11.38 -3.15
C ALA A 142 -17.77 12.13 -4.49
N PRO A 143 -18.92 12.67 -4.97
CA PRO A 143 -18.96 13.42 -6.23
C PRO A 143 -18.11 14.70 -6.23
N ARG A 144 -17.72 15.22 -5.05
CA ARG A 144 -16.90 16.42 -4.89
C ARG A 144 -15.40 16.14 -4.85
N PHE A 145 -14.99 14.87 -4.87
CA PHE A 145 -13.59 14.45 -4.85
C PHE A 145 -13.23 13.78 -6.18
N PRO A 146 -12.55 14.49 -7.12
CA PRO A 146 -12.21 13.95 -8.43
C PRO A 146 -11.36 12.67 -8.38
N ASP A 147 -10.52 12.55 -7.35
CA ASP A 147 -9.65 11.40 -7.11
C ASP A 147 -10.36 10.24 -6.38
N GLY A 148 -11.64 10.44 -6.03
CA GLY A 148 -12.46 9.46 -5.33
C GLY A 148 -12.31 9.47 -3.81
N VAL A 149 -12.96 8.50 -3.16
CA VAL A 149 -12.96 8.29 -1.71
C VAL A 149 -12.54 6.86 -1.39
N ALA A 150 -11.77 6.67 -0.31
CA ALA A 150 -11.24 5.38 0.10
C ALA A 150 -11.39 5.17 1.62
N PHE A 151 -11.64 3.92 2.02
CA PHE A 151 -11.60 3.50 3.42
C PHE A 151 -10.26 2.85 3.75
N VAL A 152 -9.63 3.28 4.84
CA VAL A 152 -8.38 2.70 5.34
C VAL A 152 -8.68 1.95 6.65
N PRO A 153 -8.62 0.60 6.67
CA PRO A 153 -8.78 -0.16 7.90
C PRO A 153 -7.58 0.07 8.83
N LEU A 154 -7.85 0.05 10.14
CA LEU A 154 -6.83 0.12 11.20
C LEU A 154 -6.28 -1.28 11.51
#